data_AF-A0AAJ4JQ22-F1
#
_entry.id   AF-A0AAJ4JQ22-F1
#
_cell.length_a   1.000
_cell.length_b   1.000
_cell.length_c   1.000
_cell.angle_alpha   90.00
_cell.angle_beta   90.00
_cell.angle_gamma   90.00
#
_symmetry.space_group_name_H-M   'P 1'
#
loop_
_entity.id
_entity.type
_entity.pdbx_description
1 polymer ?
#
loop_
_entity_poly.entity_id
_entity_poly.type
_entity_poly.pdbx_seq_one_letter_code
_entity_poly.pdbx_strand_id
1 'polypeptide(L)'
;MFYFWLQTAYTPFPVTDILIPVMVAIMATIVMSIVYKNKPKIDRGRVIIYFQLSYRRKLIRSLWTFPIHIAIILLAIYITHMRPTVEILVFIAFLTGNCLQIGYNYCMYKKTEA
;
A
#
# COMPACT_ATOMS: atom_id res chain seq x y z
N MET A 1 1.75 34.92 -20.60
CA MET A 1 0.52 34.15 -20.35
C MET A 1 0.48 32.84 -21.15
N PHE A 2 0.89 32.81 -22.42
CA PHE A 2 0.95 31.58 -23.24
C PHE A 2 2.06 30.59 -22.82
N TYR A 3 3.22 31.10 -22.37
CA TYR A 3 4.34 30.27 -21.88
C TYR A 3 4.05 29.47 -20.60
N PHE A 4 3.10 29.92 -19.77
CA PHE A 4 2.72 29.21 -18.54
C PHE A 4 2.01 27.88 -18.83
N TRP A 5 1.24 27.83 -19.92
CA TRP A 5 0.54 26.62 -20.38
C TRP A 5 1.45 25.62 -21.13
N LEU A 6 2.59 26.06 -21.66
CA LEU A 6 3.57 25.17 -22.30
C LEU A 6 4.50 24.50 -21.28
N GLN A 7 4.74 25.12 -20.12
CA GLN A 7 5.54 24.52 -19.05
C GLN A 7 4.83 23.34 -18.36
N THR A 8 3.49 23.40 -18.25
CA THR A 8 2.66 22.31 -17.70
C THR A 8 2.62 21.07 -18.60
N ALA A 9 3.04 21.19 -19.86
CA ALA A 9 3.07 20.07 -20.81
C ALA A 9 4.38 19.28 -20.78
N TYR A 10 5.41 19.74 -20.04
CA TYR A 10 6.77 19.18 -20.07
C TYR A 10 7.32 18.78 -18.70
N THR A 11 6.45 18.37 -17.78
CA THR A 11 6.87 17.58 -16.61
C THR A 11 6.28 16.18 -16.74
N PRO A 12 7.09 15.11 -16.85
CA PRO A 12 6.59 13.78 -17.19
C PRO A 12 5.56 13.25 -16.18
N PHE A 13 5.60 13.71 -14.92
CA PHE A 13 4.51 13.64 -13.96
C PHE A 13 4.70 14.79 -12.96
N PRO A 14 3.76 15.73 -12.78
CA PRO A 14 3.87 16.74 -11.73
C PRO A 14 3.90 16.02 -10.38
N VAL A 15 4.91 16.27 -9.54
CA VAL A 15 5.03 15.63 -8.22
C VAL A 15 3.78 15.83 -7.35
N THR A 16 3.02 16.90 -7.60
CA THR A 16 1.74 17.19 -6.95
C THR A 16 0.71 16.08 -7.15
N ASP A 17 0.70 15.44 -8.31
CA ASP A 17 -0.30 14.44 -8.69
C ASP A 17 -0.10 13.12 -7.96
N ILE A 18 1.13 12.83 -7.51
CA ILE A 18 1.45 11.69 -6.66
C ILE A 18 1.30 12.06 -5.18
N LEU A 19 1.67 13.28 -4.79
CA LEU A 19 1.63 13.72 -3.40
C LEU A 19 0.20 13.78 -2.84
N ILE A 20 -0.76 14.31 -3.60
CA ILE A 20 -2.15 14.43 -3.16
C ILE A 20 -2.77 13.06 -2.79
N PRO A 21 -2.79 12.03 -3.66
CA PRO A 21 -3.37 10.74 -3.31
C PRO A 21 -2.62 10.03 -2.17
N VAL A 22 -1.30 10.19 -2.08
CA VAL A 22 -0.50 9.65 -0.97
C VAL A 22 -0.91 10.29 0.36
N MET A 23 -1.05 11.62 0.40
CA MET A 23 -1.49 12.35 1.59
C MET A 23 -2.89 11.94 2.02
N VAL A 24 -3.82 11.80 1.08
CA VAL A 24 -5.19 11.34 1.36
C VAL A 24 -5.18 9.91 1.91
N ALA A 25 -4.38 9.01 1.31
CA ALA A 25 -4.27 7.63 1.78
C ALA A 25 -3.68 7.54 3.21
N ILE A 26 -2.65 8.33 3.51
CA ILE A 26 -2.06 8.41 4.85
C ILE A 26 -3.11 8.94 5.84
N MET A 27 -3.80 10.03 5.51
CA MET A 27 -4.83 10.61 6.36
C MET A 27 -5.94 9.59 6.66
N ALA A 28 -6.47 8.92 5.64
CA ALA A 28 -7.48 7.88 5.79
C ALA A 28 -6.98 6.72 6.67
N THR A 29 -5.73 6.31 6.51
CA THR A 29 -5.10 5.25 7.31
C THR A 29 -5.01 5.64 8.79
N ILE A 30 -4.62 6.88 9.08
CA ILE A 30 -4.52 7.41 10.45
C ILE A 30 -5.90 7.48 11.09
N VAL A 31 -6.89 8.07 10.40
CA VAL A 31 -8.27 8.17 10.89
C VAL A 31 -8.82 6.80 11.23
N MET A 32 -8.66 5.83 10.32
CA MET A 32 -9.13 4.47 10.55
C MET A 32 -8.36 3.78 11.69
N SER A 33 -7.06 4.01 11.82
CA SER A 33 -6.26 3.49 12.93
C SER A 33 -6.80 3.98 14.29
N ILE A 34 -7.14 5.26 14.39
CA ILE A 34 -7.69 5.87 15.61
C ILE A 34 -9.08 5.32 15.92
N VAL A 35 -9.98 5.31 14.93
CA VAL A 35 -11.38 4.87 15.11
C VAL A 35 -11.47 3.40 15.55
N TYR A 36 -10.54 2.56 15.10
CA TYR A 36 -10.59 1.10 15.32
C TYR A 36 -9.60 0.57 16.36
N LYS A 37 -8.76 1.42 16.97
CA LYS A 37 -7.70 1.01 17.91
C LYS A 37 -8.17 0.11 19.06
N ASN A 38 -9.34 0.42 19.64
CA ASN A 38 -9.87 -0.27 20.82
C ASN A 38 -11.09 -1.15 20.50
N LYS A 39 -11.41 -1.34 19.22
CA LYS A 39 -12.54 -2.19 18.84
C LYS A 39 -12.12 -3.66 18.81
N PRO A 40 -12.98 -4.59 19.24
CA PRO A 40 -12.68 -6.01 19.18
C PRO A 40 -12.44 -6.44 17.73
N LYS A 41 -11.49 -7.34 17.53
CA LYS A 41 -11.18 -7.91 16.23
C LYS A 41 -12.19 -9.00 15.87
N ILE A 42 -12.64 -9.00 14.63
CA ILE A 42 -13.76 -9.85 14.22
C ILE A 42 -13.26 -11.13 13.54
N ASP A 43 -13.46 -12.23 14.28
CA ASP A 43 -13.12 -13.63 13.97
C ASP A 43 -13.89 -14.24 12.79
N ARG A 44 -15.20 -13.99 12.76
CA ARG A 44 -16.17 -14.63 11.84
C ARG A 44 -17.07 -13.59 11.16
N GLY A 45 -17.52 -13.88 9.93
CA GLY A 45 -18.36 -12.98 9.14
C GLY A 45 -17.60 -12.09 8.15
N ARG A 46 -18.37 -11.37 7.32
CA ARG A 46 -17.86 -10.56 6.20
C ARG A 46 -17.50 -9.15 6.68
N VAL A 47 -16.24 -8.95 7.07
CA VAL A 47 -15.73 -7.65 7.48
C VAL A 47 -14.89 -7.05 6.37
N ILE A 48 -15.31 -5.87 5.90
CA ILE A 48 -14.65 -5.14 4.81
C ILE A 48 -13.52 -4.27 5.38
N ILE A 49 -13.74 -3.66 6.54
CA ILE A 49 -12.80 -2.72 7.17
C ILE A 49 -11.54 -3.45 7.64
N TYR A 50 -10.41 -3.15 7.01
CA TYR A 50 -9.12 -3.79 7.31
C TYR A 50 -8.75 -3.73 8.80
N PHE A 51 -8.97 -2.59 9.46
CA PHE A 51 -8.54 -2.39 10.85
C PHE A 51 -9.24 -3.32 11.85
N GLN A 52 -10.46 -3.76 11.57
CA GLN A 52 -11.24 -4.66 12.42
C GLN A 52 -10.95 -6.15 12.22
N LEU A 53 -10.16 -6.52 11.21
CA LEU A 53 -9.83 -7.92 10.97
C LEU A 53 -8.90 -8.48 12.06
N SER A 54 -9.08 -9.76 12.38
CA SER A 54 -8.10 -10.58 13.09
C SER A 54 -6.76 -10.60 12.37
N TYR A 55 -5.69 -10.79 13.14
CA TYR A 55 -4.35 -10.88 12.57
C TYR A 55 -4.20 -12.11 11.68
N ARG A 56 -4.87 -13.23 12.00
CA ARG A 56 -4.90 -14.44 11.14
C ARG A 56 -5.41 -14.13 9.73
N ARG A 57 -6.56 -13.46 9.62
CA ARG A 57 -7.16 -13.13 8.31
C ARG A 57 -6.34 -12.09 7.56
N LYS A 58 -5.75 -11.11 8.26
CA LYS A 58 -4.82 -10.15 7.65
C LYS A 58 -3.64 -10.86 7.03
N LEU A 59 -3.05 -11.85 7.72
CA LEU A 59 -1.96 -12.66 7.21
C LEU A 59 -2.36 -13.45 5.96
N ILE A 60 -3.46 -14.21 6.00
CA ILE A 60 -3.94 -14.99 4.85
C ILE A 60 -4.22 -14.06 3.67
N ARG A 61 -4.88 -12.91 3.91
CA ARG A 61 -5.15 -11.93 2.86
C ARG A 61 -3.85 -11.39 2.26
N SER A 62 -2.89 -10.96 3.08
CA SER A 62 -1.61 -10.45 2.61
C SER A 62 -0.89 -11.49 1.74
N LEU A 63 -0.87 -12.77 2.15
CA LEU A 63 -0.29 -13.87 1.36
C LEU A 63 -0.99 -14.08 0.01
N TRP A 64 -2.33 -14.13 -0.02
CA TRP A 64 -3.08 -14.30 -1.27
C TRP A 64 -3.04 -13.08 -2.19
N THR A 65 -2.93 -11.88 -1.63
CA THR A 65 -2.79 -10.64 -2.42
C THR A 65 -1.35 -10.40 -2.88
N PHE A 66 -0.36 -11.06 -2.30
CA PHE A 66 1.04 -10.86 -2.63
C PHE A 66 1.38 -11.12 -4.12
N PRO A 67 0.89 -12.21 -4.76
CA PRO A 67 1.05 -12.39 -6.21
C PRO A 67 0.40 -11.29 -7.04
N ILE A 68 -0.76 -10.80 -6.61
CA ILE A 68 -1.48 -9.70 -7.30
C ILE A 68 -0.66 -8.41 -7.21
N HIS A 69 -0.10 -8.11 -6.03
CA HIS A 69 0.80 -6.99 -5.80
C HIS A 69 2.05 -7.08 -6.70
N ILE A 70 2.63 -8.26 -6.88
CA ILE A 70 3.74 -8.48 -7.83
C ILE A 70 3.31 -8.19 -9.27
N ALA A 71 2.15 -8.69 -9.71
CA ALA A 71 1.67 -8.43 -11.07
C ALA A 71 1.45 -6.93 -11.32
N ILE A 72 0.88 -6.21 -10.35
CA ILE A 72 0.65 -4.76 -10.44
C ILE A 72 1.97 -3.99 -10.57
N ILE A 73 2.98 -4.31 -9.75
CA ILE A 73 4.25 -3.57 -9.80
C ILE A 73 5.02 -3.85 -11.10
N LEU A 74 4.98 -5.09 -11.62
CA LEU A 74 5.57 -5.42 -12.91
C LEU A 74 4.88 -4.68 -14.06
N LEU A 75 3.54 -4.59 -14.03
CA LEU A 75 2.80 -3.81 -15.01
C LEU A 75 3.16 -2.32 -14.92
N ALA A 76 3.27 -1.77 -13.70
CA ALA A 76 3.65 -0.38 -13.48
C ALA A 76 5.06 -0.08 -14.03
N ILE A 77 6.03 -0.97 -13.79
CA ILE A 77 7.39 -0.85 -14.36
C ILE A 77 7.33 -0.90 -15.89
N TYR A 78 6.58 -1.84 -16.46
CA TYR A 78 6.44 -2.02 -17.90
C TYR A 78 5.91 -0.76 -18.61
N ILE A 79 4.93 -0.06 -18.02
CA ILE A 79 4.30 1.12 -18.65
C ILE A 79 5.03 2.45 -18.38
N THR A 80 5.79 2.55 -17.30
CA THR A 80 6.39 3.83 -16.87
C THR A 80 7.78 4.09 -17.46
N HIS A 81 8.45 3.06 -17.98
CA HIS A 81 9.76 3.15 -18.63
C HIS A 81 10.76 4.01 -17.83
N MET A 82 10.87 3.74 -16.52
CA MET A 82 11.75 4.51 -15.66
C MET A 82 13.22 4.12 -15.91
N ARG A 83 14.16 4.88 -15.32
CA ARG A 83 15.57 4.48 -15.36
C ARG A 83 15.73 3.12 -14.65
N PRO A 84 16.52 2.16 -15.17
CA PRO A 84 16.64 0.82 -14.59
C PRO A 84 17.00 0.80 -13.10
N THR A 85 17.85 1.74 -12.65
CA THR A 85 18.20 1.89 -11.23
C THR A 85 16.98 2.24 -10.37
N VAL A 86 16.08 3.09 -10.87
CA VAL A 86 14.86 3.51 -10.16
C VAL A 86 13.86 2.35 -10.11
N GLU A 87 13.70 1.60 -11.20
CA GLU A 87 12.82 0.42 -11.25
C GLU A 87 13.23 -0.63 -10.22
N ILE A 88 14.53 -0.94 -10.13
CA ILE A 88 15.08 -1.87 -9.15
C ILE A 88 14.82 -1.38 -7.72
N LEU A 89 15.07 -0.09 -7.44
CA LEU A 89 14.85 0.48 -6.11
C LEU A 89 13.37 0.41 -5.71
N VAL A 90 12.47 0.77 -6.61
CA VAL A 90 11.01 0.71 -6.40
C VAL A 90 10.57 -0.73 -6.14
N PHE A 91 11.05 -1.69 -6.93
CA PHE A 91 10.73 -3.10 -6.77
C PHE A 91 11.20 -3.65 -5.41
N ILE A 92 12.44 -3.35 -5.01
CA ILE A 92 12.99 -3.76 -3.71
C ILE A 92 12.18 -3.13 -2.57
N ALA A 93 11.93 -1.82 -2.61
CA ALA A 93 11.16 -1.14 -1.58
C ALA A 93 9.75 -1.74 -1.42
N PHE A 94 9.09 -2.05 -2.53
CA PHE A 94 7.79 -2.70 -2.55
C PHE A 94 7.82 -4.12 -1.96
N LEU A 95 8.83 -4.91 -2.33
CA LEU A 95 9.03 -6.27 -1.82
C LEU A 95 9.28 -6.26 -0.31
N THR A 96 10.19 -5.40 0.16
CA THR A 96 10.50 -5.24 1.58
C THR A 96 9.27 -4.81 2.37
N GLY A 97 8.49 -3.84 1.86
CA GLY A 97 7.25 -3.40 2.51
C GLY A 97 6.24 -4.53 2.70
N ASN A 98 6.02 -5.35 1.66
CA ASN A 98 5.12 -6.50 1.74
C ASN A 98 5.63 -7.57 2.71
N CYS A 99 6.93 -7.89 2.69
CA CYS A 99 7.55 -8.84 3.61
C CYS A 99 7.41 -8.38 5.07
N LEU A 100 7.66 -7.09 5.36
CA LEU A 100 7.48 -6.51 6.68
C LEU A 100 6.01 -6.60 7.13
N GLN A 101 5.06 -6.34 6.23
CA GLN A 101 3.63 -6.42 6.54
C GLN A 101 3.20 -7.86 6.86
N ILE A 102 3.65 -8.85 6.10
CA ILE A 102 3.37 -10.26 6.36
C ILE A 102 4.01 -10.69 7.68
N GLY A 103 5.28 -10.35 7.90
CA GLY A 103 6.01 -10.67 9.14
C GLY A 103 5.36 -10.04 10.38
N TYR A 104 4.96 -8.78 10.31
CA TYR A 104 4.24 -8.11 11.40
C TYR A 104 2.91 -8.82 11.72
N ASN A 105 2.11 -9.12 10.69
CA ASN A 105 0.84 -9.82 10.89
C ASN A 105 1.03 -11.23 11.47
N TYR A 106 2.10 -11.93 11.07
CA TYR A 106 2.46 -13.22 11.65
C TYR A 106 2.84 -13.13 13.13
N CYS A 107 3.75 -12.20 13.47
CA CYS A 107 4.17 -11.97 14.84
C CYS A 107 3.00 -11.61 15.75
N MET A 108 2.08 -10.76 15.27
CA MET A 108 0.90 -10.38 16.05
C MET A 108 -0.14 -11.49 16.14
N TYR A 109 -0.33 -12.27 15.08
CA TYR A 109 -1.16 -13.48 15.13
C TYR A 109 -0.69 -14.43 16.24
N LYS A 110 0.62 -14.72 16.28
CA LYS A 110 1.23 -15.60 17.28
C LYS A 110 1.21 -15.02 18.72
N LYS A 111 1.09 -13.71 18.88
CA LYS A 111 1.02 -13.08 20.22
C LYS A 111 -0.39 -12.98 20.77
N THR A 112 -1.40 -12.93 19.90
CA THR A 112 -2.78 -12.58 20.30
C THR A 112 -3.77 -13.72 20.08
N GLU A 113 -3.54 -14.59 19.10
CA GLU A 113 -4.56 -15.52 18.60
C GLU A 113 -4.10 -17.00 18.52
N ALA A 114 -2.81 -17.29 18.65
CA ALA A 114 -2.24 -18.66 18.63
C ALA A 114 -1.39 -18.90 19.86
#